data_AF-A0A3B8X885-F1
#
_entry.id   AF-A0A3B8X885-F1
#
_cell.length_a   1.000
_cell.length_b   1.000
_cell.length_c   1.000
_cell.angle_alpha   90.00
_cell.angle_beta   90.00
_cell.angle_gamma   90.00
#
_symmetry.space_group_name_H-M   'P 1'
#
loop_
_entity.id
_entity.type
_entity.pdbx_description
1 polymer ?
#
loop_
_entity_poly.entity_id
_entity_poly.type
_entity_poly.pdbx_seq_one_letter_code
_entity_poly.pdbx_strand_id
1 'polypeptide(L)'
;MRGVRSVDEVGAEERAASLAKRSIKKSSKLWALDLAIRCMDLTTLEGSDTPGKVAALCAKGIRPKPGDATIPSVAAICIYPARVADAKLHLRGSSVRVASVATAFPSGQSFTSVKVAEVKDAVAAGADEVDMVIDRGAYLSGDHEKVYEEIVAVKEACGPAHLKVILETGELGTYDNVRRASILAMAAGADFIKT
;
A
#
# COMPACT_ATOMS: atom_id res chain seq x y z
N MET A 1 -12.77 -19.09 5.66
CA MET A 1 -13.12 -18.31 6.88
C MET A 1 -13.35 -19.14 8.15
N ARG A 2 -13.96 -20.34 8.09
CA ARG A 2 -14.12 -21.20 9.29
C ARG A 2 -12.74 -21.56 9.87
N GLY A 3 -12.54 -21.33 11.16
CA GLY A 3 -11.28 -21.62 11.86
C GLY A 3 -10.39 -20.40 12.18
N VAL A 4 -10.72 -19.21 11.67
CA VAL A 4 -10.05 -17.97 12.12
C VAL A 4 -10.51 -17.63 13.53
N ARG A 5 -9.59 -17.74 14.50
CA ARG A 5 -9.84 -17.40 15.90
C ARG A 5 -10.13 -15.90 16.07
N SER A 6 -10.94 -15.56 17.06
CA SER A 6 -11.14 -14.16 17.47
C SER A 6 -9.84 -13.54 17.98
N VAL A 7 -9.81 -12.22 17.99
CA VAL A 7 -8.74 -11.38 18.54
C VAL A 7 -9.09 -11.05 19.98
N ASP A 8 -8.12 -11.23 20.87
CA ASP A 8 -8.16 -10.67 22.22
C ASP A 8 -7.89 -9.16 22.11
N GLU A 9 -8.97 -8.39 22.00
CA GLU A 9 -8.97 -6.95 21.81
C GLU A 9 -8.30 -6.23 22.98
N VAL A 10 -8.69 -6.55 24.22
CA VAL A 10 -8.10 -5.97 25.43
C VAL A 10 -6.60 -6.22 25.47
N GLY A 11 -6.17 -7.46 25.26
CA GLY A 11 -4.75 -7.79 25.25
C GLY A 11 -3.99 -7.12 24.09
N ALA A 12 -4.63 -6.90 22.94
CA ALA A 12 -4.02 -6.16 21.82
C ALA A 12 -3.81 -4.69 22.16
N GLU A 13 -4.82 -4.03 22.72
CA GLU A 13 -4.77 -2.63 23.13
C GLU A 13 -3.77 -2.40 24.26
N GLU A 14 -3.74 -3.26 25.27
CA GLU A 14 -2.77 -3.18 26.37
C GLU A 14 -1.33 -3.31 25.86
N ARG A 15 -1.08 -4.26 24.93
CA ARG A 15 0.23 -4.42 24.29
C ARG A 15 0.61 -3.16 23.50
N ALA A 16 -0.30 -2.62 22.69
CA ALA A 16 -0.04 -1.39 21.93
C ALA A 16 0.25 -0.20 22.85
N ALA A 17 -0.57 0.00 23.89
CA ALA A 17 -0.40 1.06 24.88
C ALA A 17 0.92 0.93 25.64
N SER A 18 1.41 -0.31 25.87
CA SER A 18 2.69 -0.53 26.54
C SER A 18 3.89 0.04 25.77
N LEU A 19 3.81 0.10 24.43
CA LEU A 19 4.88 0.63 23.57
C LEU A 19 5.06 2.15 23.75
N ALA A 20 4.00 2.87 24.13
CA ALA A 20 4.03 4.32 24.31
C ALA A 20 4.61 4.76 25.67
N LYS A 21 4.78 3.85 26.63
CA LYS A 21 5.14 4.19 28.03
C LYS A 21 6.64 4.35 28.27
N ARG A 22 7.49 4.01 27.30
CA ARG A 22 8.95 3.93 27.50
C ARG A 22 9.69 5.00 26.72
N SER A 23 10.64 5.66 27.38
CA SER A 23 11.58 6.56 26.70
C SER A 23 12.52 5.78 25.78
N ILE A 24 12.66 6.24 24.54
CA ILE A 24 13.51 5.62 23.52
C ILE A 24 14.89 6.31 23.55
N LYS A 25 15.96 5.51 23.61
CA LYS A 25 17.35 6.01 23.56
C LYS A 25 17.59 6.78 22.25
N LYS A 26 18.44 7.81 22.29
CA LYS A 26 18.76 8.64 21.11
C LYS A 26 19.22 7.80 19.91
N SER A 27 20.11 6.82 20.13
CA SER A 27 20.59 5.94 19.06
C SER A 27 19.46 5.13 18.40
N SER A 28 18.55 4.58 19.19
CA SER A 28 17.38 3.86 18.69
C SER A 28 16.43 4.77 17.91
N LYS A 29 16.26 6.04 18.33
CA LYS A 29 15.47 7.03 17.57
C LYS A 29 16.09 7.29 16.20
N LEU A 30 17.40 7.50 16.13
CA LEU A 30 18.10 7.75 14.87
C LEU A 30 17.99 6.56 13.91
N TRP A 31 18.20 5.34 14.42
CA TRP A 31 18.00 4.12 13.64
C TRP A 31 16.55 3.99 13.13
N ALA A 32 15.55 4.25 13.98
CA ALA A 32 14.15 4.15 13.59
C ALA A 32 13.77 5.21 12.53
N LEU A 33 14.33 6.41 12.60
CA LEU A 33 14.14 7.45 11.57
C LEU A 33 14.76 7.04 10.23
N ASP A 34 15.98 6.51 10.23
CA ASP A 34 16.62 5.98 9.01
C ASP A 34 15.78 4.85 8.40
N LEU A 35 15.34 3.88 9.22
CA LEU A 35 14.48 2.78 8.78
C LEU A 35 13.14 3.30 8.23
N ALA A 36 12.50 4.24 8.90
CA ALA A 36 11.23 4.81 8.46
C ALA A 36 11.35 5.46 7.08
N ILE A 37 12.46 6.13 6.78
CA ILE A 37 12.71 6.69 5.45
C ILE A 37 12.88 5.57 4.42
N ARG A 38 13.70 4.55 4.72
CA ARG A 38 13.93 3.40 3.82
C ARG A 38 12.68 2.58 3.53
N CYS A 39 11.70 2.59 4.42
CA CYS A 39 10.43 1.88 4.27
C CYS A 39 9.28 2.79 3.79
N MET A 40 9.58 4.02 3.39
CA MET A 40 8.55 4.99 3.02
C MET A 40 8.07 4.79 1.58
N ASP A 41 6.76 4.67 1.41
CA ASP A 41 6.06 4.94 0.15
C ASP A 41 5.68 6.42 0.14
N LEU A 42 6.55 7.26 -0.42
CA LEU A 42 6.33 8.70 -0.47
C LEU A 42 5.21 9.00 -1.48
N THR A 43 4.07 9.48 -0.99
CA THR A 43 2.81 9.42 -1.72
C THR A 43 2.30 10.80 -2.13
N THR A 44 1.73 10.91 -3.34
CA THR A 44 0.77 11.96 -3.70
C THR A 44 -0.39 11.33 -4.46
N LEU A 45 -1.61 11.59 -3.99
CA LEU A 45 -2.86 11.08 -4.57
C LEU A 45 -3.89 12.19 -4.55
N GLU A 46 -3.52 13.33 -5.14
CA GLU A 46 -4.42 14.48 -5.26
C GLU A 46 -4.96 14.57 -6.69
N GLY A 47 -6.24 14.91 -6.84
CA GLY A 47 -6.85 15.11 -8.17
C GLY A 47 -6.19 16.23 -8.99
N SER A 48 -5.40 17.10 -8.34
CA SER A 48 -4.62 18.17 -8.95
C SER A 48 -3.19 17.75 -9.34
N ASP A 49 -2.83 16.46 -9.23
CA ASP A 49 -1.48 16.00 -9.53
C ASP A 49 -1.10 16.18 -11.00
N THR A 50 -0.04 16.96 -11.20
CA THR A 50 0.57 17.27 -12.50
C THR A 50 1.88 16.51 -12.69
N PRO A 51 2.36 16.34 -13.94
CA PRO A 51 3.68 15.79 -14.19
C PRO A 51 4.80 16.52 -13.43
N GLY A 52 4.71 17.86 -13.32
CA GLY A 52 5.68 18.65 -12.56
C GLY A 52 5.68 18.35 -11.05
N LYS A 53 4.50 18.13 -10.45
CA LYS A 53 4.40 17.73 -9.04
C LYS A 53 4.96 16.33 -8.81
N VAL A 54 4.70 15.40 -9.74
CA VAL A 54 5.27 14.04 -9.70
C VAL A 54 6.80 14.09 -9.82
N ALA A 55 7.34 14.92 -10.70
CA ALA A 55 8.79 15.14 -10.83
C ALA A 55 9.41 15.63 -9.53
N ALA A 56 8.79 16.62 -8.88
CA ALA A 56 9.24 17.14 -7.59
C ALA A 56 9.19 16.07 -6.48
N LEU A 57 8.13 15.25 -6.45
CA LEU A 57 8.00 14.14 -5.51
C LEU A 57 9.09 13.09 -5.73
N CYS A 58 9.39 12.73 -6.99
CA CYS A 58 10.46 11.80 -7.36
C CYS A 58 11.83 12.32 -6.89
N ALA A 59 12.14 13.59 -7.14
CA ALA A 59 13.38 14.21 -6.67
C ALA A 59 13.51 14.15 -5.13
N LYS A 60 12.40 14.41 -4.42
CA LYS A 60 12.32 14.28 -2.95
C LYS A 60 12.47 12.84 -2.49
N GLY A 61 11.92 11.86 -3.20
CA GLY A 61 12.07 10.44 -2.88
C GLY A 61 13.52 9.97 -3.01
N ILE A 62 14.23 10.42 -4.05
CA ILE A 62 15.66 10.10 -4.24
C ILE A 62 16.51 10.79 -3.18
N ARG A 63 16.23 12.07 -2.87
CA ARG A 63 16.98 12.86 -1.88
C ARG A 63 16.04 13.56 -0.90
N PRO A 64 15.59 12.87 0.17
CA PRO A 64 14.64 13.45 1.12
C PRO A 64 15.18 14.69 1.85
N LYS A 65 16.50 14.75 2.05
CA LYS A 65 17.21 15.91 2.60
C LYS A 65 18.34 16.35 1.67
N PRO A 66 18.09 17.32 0.77
CA PRO A 66 19.13 17.86 -0.10
C PRO A 66 20.33 18.38 0.70
N GLY A 67 21.55 18.05 0.25
CA GLY A 67 22.80 18.44 0.92
C GLY A 67 23.29 17.48 2.01
N ASP A 68 22.51 16.45 2.36
CA ASP A 68 22.90 15.45 3.38
C ASP A 68 22.79 14.03 2.80
N ALA A 69 23.90 13.53 2.26
CA ALA A 69 23.97 12.21 1.64
C ALA A 69 23.86 11.04 2.65
N THR A 70 23.86 11.32 3.95
CA THR A 70 23.66 10.28 4.98
C THR A 70 22.19 9.88 5.10
N ILE A 71 21.27 10.72 4.61
CA ILE A 71 19.84 10.41 4.58
C ILE A 71 19.53 9.55 3.36
N PRO A 72 18.98 8.33 3.54
CA PRO A 72 18.72 7.43 2.44
C PRO A 72 17.55 7.89 1.56
N SER A 73 17.47 7.34 0.36
CA SER A 73 16.26 7.43 -0.46
C SER A 73 15.10 6.65 0.17
N VAL A 74 13.88 7.00 -0.24
CA VAL A 74 12.67 6.26 0.14
C VAL A 74 12.58 4.92 -0.60
N ALA A 75 11.71 4.00 -0.15
CA ALA A 75 11.48 2.72 -0.83
C ALA A 75 10.80 2.94 -2.18
N ALA A 76 9.71 3.71 -2.19
CA ALA A 76 8.90 3.92 -3.37
C ALA A 76 8.26 5.32 -3.41
N ILE A 77 7.82 5.71 -4.60
CA ILE A 77 6.83 6.77 -4.81
C ILE A 77 5.48 6.10 -5.07
N CYS A 78 4.41 6.55 -4.40
CA CYS A 78 3.04 6.08 -4.66
C CYS A 78 2.18 7.19 -5.29
N ILE A 79 1.59 6.89 -6.45
CA ILE A 79 0.89 7.86 -7.31
C ILE A 79 -0.30 7.22 -8.06
N TYR A 80 -1.14 8.05 -8.68
CA TYR A 80 -2.20 7.57 -9.55
C TYR A 80 -1.69 6.86 -10.83
N PRO A 81 -2.44 5.91 -11.41
CA PRO A 81 -2.00 5.11 -12.56
C PRO A 81 -1.60 5.95 -13.77
N ALA A 82 -2.35 7.02 -14.05
CA ALA A 82 -2.11 7.94 -15.15
C ALA A 82 -0.83 8.78 -15.02
N ARG A 83 -0.08 8.64 -13.92
CA ARG A 83 1.20 9.34 -13.67
C ARG A 83 2.39 8.38 -13.56
N VAL A 84 2.17 7.06 -13.67
CA VAL A 84 3.24 6.05 -13.51
C VAL A 84 4.38 6.31 -14.49
N ALA A 85 4.06 6.57 -15.76
CA ALA A 85 5.07 6.86 -16.77
C ALA A 85 5.90 8.12 -16.45
N ASP A 86 5.27 9.17 -15.88
CA ASP A 86 5.97 10.38 -15.46
C ASP A 86 6.98 10.07 -14.34
N ALA A 87 6.58 9.29 -13.33
CA ALA A 87 7.48 8.88 -12.26
C ALA A 87 8.62 7.99 -12.77
N LYS A 88 8.33 7.02 -13.63
CA LYS A 88 9.37 6.14 -14.22
C LYS A 88 10.39 6.93 -15.04
N LEU A 89 9.99 8.02 -15.70
CA LEU A 89 10.93 8.91 -16.38
C LEU A 89 11.90 9.56 -15.39
N HIS A 90 11.40 10.09 -14.28
CA HIS A 90 12.20 10.85 -13.31
C HIS A 90 13.00 9.97 -12.34
N LEU A 91 12.63 8.71 -12.16
CA LEU A 91 13.31 7.75 -11.27
C LEU A 91 14.34 6.86 -12.00
N ARG A 92 14.58 7.07 -13.30
CA ARG A 92 15.57 6.29 -14.06
C ARG A 92 16.95 6.33 -13.40
N GLY A 93 17.55 5.15 -13.21
CA GLY A 93 18.85 4.99 -12.58
C GLY A 93 18.85 5.15 -11.05
N SER A 94 17.69 5.40 -10.43
CA SER A 94 17.53 5.36 -8.97
C SER A 94 17.10 3.97 -8.51
N SER A 95 17.22 3.70 -7.20
CA SER A 95 16.68 2.50 -6.56
C SER A 95 15.23 2.65 -6.10
N VAL A 96 14.62 3.83 -6.26
CA VAL A 96 13.26 4.12 -5.78
C VAL A 96 12.25 3.49 -6.73
N ARG A 97 11.33 2.70 -6.17
CA ARG A 97 10.26 2.03 -6.93
C ARG A 97 9.08 2.96 -7.21
N VAL A 98 8.23 2.56 -8.16
CA VAL A 98 6.93 3.20 -8.40
C VAL A 98 5.82 2.26 -7.99
N ALA A 99 5.12 2.63 -6.90
CA ALA A 99 3.85 2.06 -6.53
C ALA A 99 2.72 2.88 -7.18
N SER A 100 1.59 2.23 -7.48
CA SER A 100 0.41 2.94 -7.93
C SER A 100 -0.85 2.40 -7.28
N VAL A 101 -1.74 3.30 -6.83
CA VAL A 101 -3.09 2.89 -6.44
C VAL A 101 -3.89 2.59 -7.71
N ALA A 102 -4.28 1.33 -7.88
CA ALA A 102 -5.16 0.91 -8.95
C ALA A 102 -6.43 0.32 -8.33
N THR A 103 -7.34 -0.19 -9.16
CA THR A 103 -8.59 -0.81 -8.77
C THR A 103 -9.65 0.16 -8.22
N ALA A 104 -9.86 1.29 -8.91
CA ALA A 104 -10.88 2.29 -8.54
C ALA A 104 -10.69 2.91 -7.14
N PHE A 105 -9.45 3.23 -6.79
CA PHE A 105 -9.13 3.97 -5.56
C PHE A 105 -9.83 5.35 -5.53
N PRO A 106 -10.32 5.83 -4.37
CA PRO A 106 -10.22 5.23 -3.03
C PRO A 106 -11.36 4.28 -2.66
N SER A 107 -12.43 4.21 -3.46
CA SER A 107 -13.64 3.48 -3.06
C SER A 107 -13.47 1.96 -3.18
N GLY A 108 -12.70 1.50 -4.17
CA GLY A 108 -12.68 0.09 -4.55
C GLY A 108 -14.02 -0.38 -5.13
N GLN A 109 -14.92 0.53 -5.51
CA GLN A 109 -16.28 0.22 -5.96
C GLN A 109 -16.39 0.39 -7.48
N SER A 110 -16.01 -0.66 -8.21
CA SER A 110 -16.13 -0.75 -9.67
C SER A 110 -16.20 -2.22 -10.08
N PHE A 111 -16.48 -2.49 -11.36
CA PHE A 111 -16.46 -3.84 -11.90
C PHE A 111 -15.05 -4.42 -11.88
N THR A 112 -14.92 -5.70 -11.53
CA THR A 112 -13.63 -6.41 -11.50
C THR A 112 -12.90 -6.33 -12.85
N SER A 113 -13.62 -6.36 -13.97
CA SER A 113 -13.03 -6.20 -15.31
C SER A 113 -12.36 -4.83 -15.50
N VAL A 114 -12.96 -3.76 -14.97
CA VAL A 114 -12.40 -2.40 -15.02
C VAL A 114 -11.17 -2.29 -14.13
N LYS A 115 -11.24 -2.85 -12.92
CA LYS A 115 -10.10 -2.89 -11.98
C LYS A 115 -8.91 -3.63 -12.59
N VAL A 116 -9.15 -4.81 -13.18
CA VAL A 116 -8.12 -5.61 -13.85
C VAL A 116 -7.51 -4.86 -15.04
N ALA A 117 -8.32 -4.15 -15.84
CA ALA A 117 -7.82 -3.35 -16.95
C ALA A 117 -6.90 -2.21 -16.46
N GLU A 118 -7.33 -1.47 -15.42
CA GLU A 118 -6.53 -0.40 -14.82
C GLU A 118 -5.19 -0.91 -14.26
N VAL A 119 -5.19 -2.09 -13.64
CA VAL A 119 -3.97 -2.74 -13.14
C VAL A 119 -3.02 -3.08 -14.30
N LYS A 120 -3.54 -3.67 -15.39
CA LYS A 120 -2.74 -3.98 -16.58
C LYS A 120 -2.13 -2.72 -17.19
N ASP A 121 -2.89 -1.64 -17.27
CA ASP A 121 -2.41 -0.35 -17.78
C ASP A 121 -1.33 0.24 -16.88
N ALA A 122 -1.50 0.19 -15.55
CA ALA A 122 -0.50 0.65 -14.59
C ALA A 122 0.81 -0.14 -14.68
N VAL A 123 0.72 -1.48 -14.78
CA VAL A 123 1.88 -2.36 -14.95
C VAL A 123 2.56 -2.12 -16.30
N ALA A 124 1.79 -1.95 -17.38
CA ALA A 124 2.33 -1.64 -18.71
C ALA A 124 3.04 -0.27 -18.74
N ALA A 125 2.55 0.71 -17.96
CA ALA A 125 3.23 1.99 -17.76
C ALA A 125 4.51 1.89 -16.92
N GLY A 126 4.76 0.73 -16.30
CA GLY A 126 6.00 0.41 -15.58
C GLY A 126 5.91 0.45 -14.06
N ALA A 127 4.71 0.36 -13.49
CA ALA A 127 4.54 0.25 -12.03
C ALA A 127 5.27 -1.01 -11.52
N ASP A 128 6.08 -0.83 -10.47
CA ASP A 128 6.78 -1.92 -9.80
C ASP A 128 5.87 -2.59 -8.76
N GLU A 129 4.92 -1.82 -8.21
CA GLU A 129 3.99 -2.24 -7.17
C GLU A 129 2.59 -1.67 -7.44
N VAL A 130 1.55 -2.41 -7.08
CA VAL A 130 0.14 -2.03 -7.22
C VAL A 130 -0.53 -2.10 -5.86
N ASP A 131 -1.19 -1.02 -5.49
CA ASP A 131 -1.97 -0.89 -4.25
C ASP A 131 -3.46 -0.99 -4.60
N MET A 132 -4.08 -2.13 -4.29
CA MET A 132 -5.51 -2.42 -4.52
C MET A 132 -6.33 -2.13 -3.27
N VAL A 133 -7.56 -1.61 -3.40
CA VAL A 133 -8.52 -1.55 -2.29
C VAL A 133 -9.55 -2.66 -2.43
N ILE A 134 -9.82 -3.41 -1.36
CA ILE A 134 -10.85 -4.46 -1.38
C ILE A 134 -12.26 -3.90 -1.52
N ASP A 135 -13.19 -4.68 -2.09
CA ASP A 135 -14.62 -4.38 -1.99
C ASP A 135 -15.12 -4.62 -0.55
N ARG A 136 -15.08 -3.55 0.25
CA ARG A 136 -15.54 -3.55 1.65
C ARG A 136 -17.03 -3.83 1.77
N GLY A 137 -17.84 -3.44 0.78
CA GLY A 137 -19.27 -3.70 0.77
C GLY A 137 -19.56 -5.20 0.63
N ALA A 138 -18.84 -5.88 -0.27
CA ALA A 138 -18.88 -7.33 -0.39
C ALA A 138 -18.37 -8.01 0.89
N TYR A 139 -17.23 -7.54 1.42
CA TYR A 139 -16.67 -8.11 2.65
C TYR A 139 -17.64 -8.02 3.83
N LEU A 140 -18.20 -6.83 4.11
CA LEU A 140 -19.09 -6.58 5.24
C LEU A 140 -20.47 -7.22 5.08
N SER A 141 -20.90 -7.49 3.85
CA SER A 141 -22.13 -8.26 3.57
C SER A 141 -21.91 -9.78 3.62
N GLY A 142 -20.68 -10.23 3.85
CA GLY A 142 -20.32 -11.64 4.00
C GLY A 142 -19.94 -12.35 2.70
N ASP A 143 -19.93 -11.63 1.57
CA ASP A 143 -19.48 -12.11 0.26
C ASP A 143 -17.95 -12.10 0.17
N HIS A 144 -17.33 -12.94 1.00
CA HIS A 144 -15.88 -13.08 1.07
C HIS A 144 -15.29 -13.76 -0.18
N GLU A 145 -16.08 -14.58 -0.87
CA GLU A 145 -15.65 -15.28 -2.09
C GLU A 145 -15.40 -14.26 -3.21
N LYS A 146 -16.31 -13.32 -3.41
CA LYS A 146 -16.11 -12.21 -4.37
C LYS A 146 -14.83 -11.42 -4.08
N VAL A 147 -14.56 -11.09 -2.81
CA VAL A 147 -13.34 -10.36 -2.43
C VAL A 147 -12.09 -11.19 -2.72
N TYR A 148 -12.13 -12.49 -2.41
CA TYR A 148 -11.02 -13.41 -2.69
C TYR A 148 -10.75 -13.51 -4.20
N GLU A 149 -11.77 -13.79 -5.00
CA GLU A 149 -11.67 -13.92 -6.45
C GLU A 149 -11.18 -12.62 -7.12
N GLU A 150 -11.63 -11.46 -6.63
CA GLU A 150 -11.16 -10.18 -7.14
C GLU A 150 -9.67 -9.95 -6.86
N ILE A 151 -9.19 -10.28 -5.65
CA ILE A 151 -7.76 -10.18 -5.33
C ILE A 151 -6.94 -11.15 -6.19
N VAL A 152 -7.41 -12.37 -6.42
CA VAL A 152 -6.75 -13.34 -7.30
C VAL A 152 -6.65 -12.78 -8.73
N ALA A 153 -7.76 -12.28 -9.29
CA ALA A 153 -7.77 -11.71 -10.63
C ALA A 153 -6.83 -10.49 -10.76
N VAL A 154 -6.77 -9.64 -9.74
CA VAL A 154 -5.84 -8.50 -9.69
C VAL A 154 -4.40 -8.99 -9.56
N LYS A 155 -4.11 -10.00 -8.73
CA LYS A 155 -2.78 -10.58 -8.58
C LYS A 155 -2.26 -11.17 -9.88
N GLU A 156 -3.12 -11.87 -10.62
CA GLU A 156 -2.79 -12.36 -11.96
C GLU A 156 -2.48 -11.21 -12.93
N ALA A 157 -3.28 -10.13 -12.88
CA ALA A 157 -3.08 -8.95 -13.70
C ALA A 157 -1.79 -8.18 -13.36
N CYS A 158 -1.33 -8.22 -12.10
CA CYS A 158 -0.06 -7.63 -11.69
C CYS A 158 1.16 -8.30 -12.35
N GLY A 159 1.05 -9.59 -12.71
CA GLY A 159 2.18 -10.36 -13.20
C GLY A 159 3.37 -10.30 -12.22
N PRO A 160 4.53 -9.77 -12.62
CA PRO A 160 5.69 -9.65 -11.73
C PRO A 160 5.60 -8.47 -10.74
N ALA A 161 4.67 -7.53 -10.92
CA ALA A 161 4.52 -6.41 -10.01
C ALA A 161 4.00 -6.88 -8.64
N HIS A 162 4.47 -6.22 -7.58
CA HIS A 162 4.11 -6.55 -6.20
C HIS A 162 2.70 -6.05 -5.88
N LEU A 163 1.81 -6.89 -5.36
CA LEU A 163 0.45 -6.52 -4.99
C LEU A 163 0.35 -6.21 -3.49
N LYS A 164 0.01 -4.98 -3.17
CA LYS A 164 -0.40 -4.54 -1.83
C LYS A 164 -1.92 -4.45 -1.78
N VAL A 165 -2.54 -5.09 -0.80
CA VAL A 165 -4.00 -5.07 -0.62
C VAL A 165 -4.36 -4.20 0.57
N ILE A 166 -4.99 -3.06 0.30
CA ILE A 166 -5.56 -2.10 1.25
C ILE A 166 -6.88 -2.67 1.76
N LEU A 167 -6.93 -2.87 3.08
CA LEU A 167 -8.10 -3.42 3.77
C LEU A 167 -9.06 -2.33 4.27
N GLU A 168 -8.59 -1.07 4.35
CA GLU A 168 -9.24 0.04 5.06
C GLU A 168 -9.76 -0.40 6.43
N THR A 169 -8.82 -0.78 7.28
CA THR A 169 -9.07 -1.33 8.61
C THR A 169 -9.98 -0.43 9.48
N GLY A 170 -9.98 0.89 9.23
CA GLY A 170 -10.88 1.85 9.89
C GLY A 170 -12.37 1.64 9.57
N GLU A 171 -12.71 1.01 8.44
CA GLU A 171 -14.08 0.73 8.02
C GLU A 171 -14.51 -0.73 8.27
N LEU A 172 -13.60 -1.59 8.73
CA LEU A 172 -13.89 -2.99 9.03
C LEU A 172 -14.53 -3.21 10.42
N GLY A 173 -14.54 -2.19 11.26
CA GLY A 173 -15.29 -2.11 12.52
C GLY A 173 -14.72 -2.91 13.70
N THR A 174 -14.15 -4.10 13.49
CA THR A 174 -13.62 -4.95 14.57
C THR A 174 -12.26 -5.56 14.23
N TYR A 175 -11.44 -5.85 15.24
CA TYR A 175 -10.18 -6.57 15.02
C TYR A 175 -10.36 -7.98 14.46
N ASP A 176 -11.50 -8.63 14.73
CA ASP A 176 -11.86 -9.90 14.11
C ASP A 176 -12.00 -9.77 12.59
N ASN A 177 -12.67 -8.71 12.14
CA ASN A 177 -12.81 -8.41 10.72
C ASN A 177 -11.46 -8.07 10.09
N VAL A 178 -10.64 -7.24 10.75
CA VAL A 178 -9.28 -6.94 10.28
C VAL A 178 -8.46 -8.23 10.12
N ARG A 179 -8.45 -9.10 11.13
CA ARG A 179 -7.73 -10.39 11.07
C ARG A 179 -8.20 -11.27 9.92
N ARG A 180 -9.52 -11.41 9.74
CA ARG A 180 -10.12 -12.24 8.70
C ARG A 180 -9.83 -11.68 7.29
N ALA A 181 -9.95 -10.37 7.10
CA ALA A 181 -9.62 -9.70 5.84
C ALA A 181 -8.14 -9.87 5.49
N SER A 182 -7.24 -9.72 6.47
CA SER A 182 -5.80 -9.98 6.29
C SER A 182 -5.52 -11.42 5.85
N ILE A 183 -6.12 -12.42 6.51
CA ILE A 183 -5.92 -13.83 6.15
C ILE A 183 -6.47 -14.12 4.75
N LEU A 184 -7.63 -13.55 4.42
CA LEU A 184 -8.23 -13.68 3.10
C LEU A 184 -7.31 -13.10 2.02
N ALA A 185 -6.81 -11.88 2.20
CA ALA A 185 -5.91 -11.23 1.26
C ALA A 185 -4.61 -12.02 1.06
N MET A 186 -3.98 -12.48 2.16
CA MET A 186 -2.78 -13.32 2.08
C MET A 186 -3.05 -14.64 1.34
N ALA A 187 -4.18 -15.29 1.60
CA ALA A 187 -4.56 -16.53 0.92
C ALA A 187 -4.89 -16.32 -0.58
N ALA A 188 -5.32 -15.12 -0.96
CA ALA A 188 -5.59 -14.72 -2.34
C ALA A 188 -4.32 -14.28 -3.10
N GLY A 189 -3.16 -14.23 -2.43
CA GLY A 189 -1.87 -13.93 -3.06
C GLY A 189 -1.39 -12.48 -2.90
N ALA A 190 -1.94 -11.72 -1.95
CA ALA A 190 -1.38 -10.43 -1.57
C ALA A 190 0.06 -10.60 -1.09
N ASP A 191 0.98 -9.80 -1.61
CA ASP A 191 2.37 -9.80 -1.15
C ASP A 191 2.58 -8.84 0.03
N PHE A 192 1.70 -7.84 0.16
CA PHE A 192 1.62 -6.93 1.29
C PHE A 192 0.16 -6.68 1.68
N ILE A 193 -0.12 -6.57 2.98
CA ILE A 193 -1.42 -6.07 3.48
C ILE A 193 -1.23 -4.65 3.99
N LYS A 194 -2.10 -3.74 3.55
CA LYS A 194 -2.06 -2.32 3.85
C LYS A 194 -3.30 -1.93 4.64
N THR A 195 -3.09 -1.14 5.68
CA THR A 195 -4.16 -0.70 6.61
C THR A 195 -5.20 0.14 5.92
#